data_AF-A0AAE3SYC1-F1
#
_entry.id   AF-A0AAE3SYC1-F1
#
_cell.length_a   1.000
_cell.length_b   1.000
_cell.length_c   1.000
_cell.angle_alpha   90.00
_cell.angle_beta   90.00
_cell.angle_gamma   90.00
#
_symmetry.space_group_name_H-M   'P 1'
#
loop_
_entity.id
_entity.type
_entity.pdbx_description
1 polymer ?
#
loop_
_entity_poly.entity_id
_entity_poly.type
_entity_poly.pdbx_seq_one_letter_code
_entity_poly.pdbx_strand_id
1 'polypeptide(L)' 'MARPRGQKHPVRLSVSLDEKDHAVISRLAADMNLSAAWVVRRAVSEFVARHDDGAQSELPLSKRASKEYR' A
#
# COMPACT_ATOMS: atom_id res chain seq x y z
N MET A 1 -36.72 -5.84 -4.77
CA MET A 1 -35.86 -7.01 -4.45
C MET A 1 -35.00 -6.65 -3.25
N ALA A 2 -35.03 -7.47 -2.18
CA ALA A 2 -34.22 -7.23 -0.98
C ALA A 2 -32.76 -7.64 -1.24
N ARG A 3 -31.81 -6.76 -0.87
CA ARG A 3 -30.37 -6.95 -1.11
C ARG A 3 -29.78 -7.98 -0.12
N PRO A 4 -28.91 -8.91 -0.55
CA PRO A 4 -28.32 -9.90 0.35
C PRO A 4 -27.45 -9.21 1.41
N ARG A 5 -27.73 -9.52 2.69
CA ARG A 5 -26.93 -9.07 3.85
C ARG A 5 -25.59 -9.81 3.83
N GLY A 6 -24.47 -9.08 3.75
CA GLY A 6 -23.13 -9.67 3.81
C GLY A 6 -22.08 -9.05 2.88
N GLN A 7 -22.47 -8.23 1.91
CA GLN A 7 -21.48 -7.53 1.09
C GLN A 7 -20.80 -6.41 1.90
N LYS A 8 -19.49 -6.53 2.12
CA LYS A 8 -18.66 -5.43 2.65
C LYS A 8 -18.79 -4.23 1.71
N HIS A 9 -19.32 -3.12 2.22
CA HIS A 9 -19.48 -1.92 1.42
C HIS A 9 -18.14 -1.21 1.30
N PRO A 10 -17.72 -0.79 0.09
CA PRO A 10 -16.52 0.03 -0.05
C PRO A 10 -16.74 1.34 0.71
N VAL A 11 -15.82 1.67 1.61
CA VAL A 11 -15.84 2.95 2.34
C VAL A 11 -15.36 4.04 1.39
N ARG A 12 -16.15 5.12 1.26
CA ARG A 12 -15.78 6.28 0.46
C ARG A 12 -14.75 7.11 1.20
N LEU A 13 -13.62 7.38 0.56
CA LEU A 13 -12.55 8.22 1.06
C LEU A 13 -12.32 9.37 0.07
N SER A 14 -12.19 10.59 0.58
CA SER A 14 -11.82 11.78 -0.20
C SER A 14 -10.51 12.31 0.36
N VAL A 15 -9.52 12.48 -0.51
CA VAL A 15 -8.18 12.99 -0.15
C VAL A 15 -7.82 14.10 -1.11
N SER A 16 -7.18 15.13 -0.59
CA SER A 16 -6.56 16.18 -1.39
C SER A 16 -5.15 15.73 -1.75
N LEU A 17 -4.78 15.90 -3.02
CA LEU A 17 -3.45 15.62 -3.55
C LEU A 17 -2.92 16.88 -4.21
N ASP A 18 -1.60 17.01 -4.28
CA ASP A 18 -0.99 18.06 -5.08
C ASP A 18 -1.35 17.87 -6.56
N GLU A 19 -1.45 18.98 -7.28
CA GLU A 19 -1.86 18.98 -8.70
C GLU A 19 -0.96 18.09 -9.56
N LYS A 20 0.36 18.11 -9.28
CA LYS A 20 1.36 17.28 -9.97
C LYS A 20 1.10 15.80 -9.76
N ASP A 21 0.83 15.38 -8.53
CA ASP A 21 0.59 13.98 -8.20
C ASP A 21 -0.74 13.49 -8.79
N HIS A 22 -1.77 14.33 -8.73
CA HIS A 22 -3.05 14.05 -9.37
C HIS A 22 -2.90 13.86 -10.89
N ALA A 23 -2.11 14.71 -11.56
CA ALA A 23 -1.84 14.61 -12.99
C ALA A 23 -1.09 13.30 -13.34
N VAL A 24 -0.07 12.94 -12.55
CA VAL A 24 0.69 11.69 -12.74
C VAL A 24 -0.21 10.47 -12.59
N ILE A 25 -1.03 10.41 -11.53
CA ILE A 25 -1.96 9.30 -11.29
C ILE A 25 -2.99 9.20 -12.41
N SER A 26 -3.53 10.34 -12.85
CA SER A 26 -4.53 10.39 -13.92
C SER A 26 -3.96 9.88 -15.25
N ARG A 27 -2.73 10.29 -15.58
CA ARG A 27 -2.03 9.80 -16.77
C ARG A 27 -1.76 8.29 -16.69
N LEU A 28 -1.23 7.81 -15.57
CA LEU A 28 -0.96 6.39 -15.37
C LEU A 28 -2.23 5.55 -15.51
N ALA A 29 -3.34 6.02 -14.95
CA ALA A 29 -4.63 5.36 -15.08
C ALA A 29 -5.09 5.30 -16.55
N ALA A 30 -4.92 6.39 -17.32
CA ALA A 30 -5.24 6.42 -18.74
C ALA A 30 -4.36 5.47 -19.56
N ASP A 31 -3.05 5.47 -19.33
CA ASP A 31 -2.08 4.61 -20.03
C ASP A 31 -2.39 3.11 -19.81
N MET A 32 -2.90 2.75 -18.62
CA MET A 32 -3.26 1.37 -18.26
C MET A 32 -4.72 1.02 -18.57
N ASN A 33 -5.54 1.96 -19.07
CA ASN A 33 -6.98 1.81 -19.24
C ASN A 33 -7.73 1.41 -17.94
N LEU A 34 -7.35 2.04 -16.83
CA LEU A 34 -7.90 1.81 -15.50
C LEU A 34 -8.48 3.11 -14.92
N SER A 35 -9.28 3.00 -13.86
CA SER A 35 -9.71 4.19 -13.12
C SER A 35 -8.63 4.69 -12.17
N ALA A 36 -8.48 6.01 -12.02
CA ALA A 36 -7.58 6.60 -11.02
C ALA A 36 -7.85 6.06 -9.61
N ALA A 37 -9.12 5.82 -9.26
CA ALA A 37 -9.49 5.22 -7.99
C ALA A 37 -8.96 3.77 -7.82
N TRP A 38 -8.85 2.99 -8.91
CA TRP A 38 -8.23 1.66 -8.85
C TRP A 38 -6.73 1.77 -8.60
N VAL A 39 -6.04 2.68 -9.28
CA VAL A 39 -4.60 2.93 -9.10
C VAL A 39 -4.30 3.32 -7.65
N VAL A 40 -5.08 4.25 -7.09
CA VAL A 40 -4.96 4.66 -5.69
C VAL A 40 -5.19 3.48 -4.74
N ARG A 41 -6.24 2.67 -4.94
CA ARG A 41 -6.49 1.48 -4.11
C ARG A 41 -5.32 0.49 -4.17
N ARG A 42 -4.76 0.27 -5.35
CA ARG A 42 -3.63 -0.65 -5.54
C ARG A 42 -2.38 -0.13 -4.83
N ALA A 43 -2.04 1.15 -5.01
CA ALA A 43 -0.90 1.78 -4.36
C ALA A 43 -1.01 1.75 -2.83
N VAL A 44 -2.19 2.08 -2.28
CA VAL A 44 -2.45 2.00 -0.83
C VAL A 44 -2.34 0.57 -0.32
N SER A 45 -2.92 -0.41 -1.03
CA SER A 45 -2.83 -1.82 -0.63
C SER A 45 -1.40 -2.33 -0.62
N GLU A 46 -0.58 -1.97 -1.60
CA GLU A 46 0.82 -2.36 -1.65
C GLU A 46 1.65 -1.67 -0.57
N PHE A 47 1.39 -0.38 -0.32
CA PHE A 47 2.05 0.36 0.74
C PHE A 47 1.75 -0.26 2.11
N VAL A 48 0.48 -0.52 2.42
CA VAL A 48 0.08 -1.14 3.69
C VAL A 48 0.69 -2.54 3.82
N ALA A 49 0.63 -3.39 2.79
CA ALA A 49 1.22 -4.73 2.85
C ALA A 49 2.73 -4.70 3.12
N ARG A 50 3.48 -3.83 2.45
CA ARG A 50 4.93 -3.67 2.69
C ARG A 50 5.25 -3.23 4.12
N HIS A 51 4.39 -2.43 4.74
CA HIS A 51 4.57 -1.95 6.10
C HIS A 51 4.07 -2.93 7.16
N ASP A 52 3.08 -3.76 6.84
CA ASP A 52 2.60 -4.85 7.70
C ASP A 52 3.63 -5.99 7.77
N ASP A 53 4.19 -6.38 6.62
CA ASP A 53 5.30 -7.35 6.55
C ASP A 53 6.59 -6.81 7.19
N GLY A 54 6.76 -5.47 7.25
CA GLY A 54 7.88 -4.80 7.90
C GLY A 54 7.92 -4.95 9.43
N ALA A 55 6.80 -5.25 10.08
CA ALA A 55 6.75 -5.55 11.52
C ALA A 55 7.36 -6.92 11.88
N GLN A 56 7.67 -7.77 10.89
CA GLN A 56 8.37 -9.05 11.06
C GLN A 56 9.84 -9.01 10.63
N SER A 57 10.41 -7.81 10.39
CA SER A 57 11.84 -7.67 10.12
C SER A 57 12.64 -7.26 11.37
N GLU A 58 12.49 -8.03 12.45
CA GLU A 58 13.62 -8.21 13.36
C GLU A 58 14.72 -8.92 12.58
N LEU A 59 15.56 -8.14 11.89
CA LEU A 59 16.84 -8.62 11.38
C LEU A 59 17.57 -9.27 12.55
N PRO A 60 17.98 -10.55 12.48
CA PRO A 60 18.79 -11.13 13.53
C PRO A 60 20.08 -10.34 13.58
N LEU A 61 20.26 -9.57 14.65
CA LEU A 61 21.55 -8.98 14.98
C LEU A 61 22.50 -10.16 15.13
N SER A 62 23.23 -10.44 14.05
CA SER A 62 24.32 -11.40 14.06
C SER A 62 25.30 -10.90 15.10
N LYS A 63 25.23 -11.49 16.31
CA LYS A 63 26.22 -11.26 17.37
C LYS A 63 27.54 -11.68 16.75
N ARG A 64 28.31 -10.71 16.26
CA ARG A 64 29.72 -10.89 15.95
C ARG A 64 30.32 -11.47 17.21
N ALA A 65 30.66 -12.77 17.17
CA ALA A 65 31.37 -13.44 18.23
C ALA A 65 32.62 -12.58 18.50
N SER A 66 32.66 -11.99 19.70
CA SER A 66 33.86 -11.37 20.23
C SER A 66 34.92 -12.45 20.23
N LYS A 67 35.84 -12.36 19.27
CA LYS A 67 36.97 -13.27 19.17
C LYS A 67 37.80 -13.07 20.43
N GLU A 68 37.78 -14.08 21.29
CA GLU A 68 38.66 -14.20 22.45
C GLU A 68 40.10 -13.90 21.99
N TYR A 69 40.72 -12.90 22.61
CA TYR A 69 42.16 -12.73 22.57
C TYR A 69 42.69 -13.33 23.87
N ARG A 70 43.44 -14.42 23.75
CA ARG A 70 44.21 -15.05 24.82
C ARG A 70 45.63 -14.50 24.79
#